data_AF-A0AAJ2DPH8-F1
#
_entry.id   AF-A0AAJ2DPH8-F1
#
_cell.length_a   1.000
_cell.length_b   1.000
_cell.length_c   1.000
_cell.angle_alpha   90.00
_cell.angle_beta   90.00
_cell.angle_gamma   90.00
#
_symmetry.space_group_name_H-M   'P 1'
#
loop_
_entity.id
_entity.type
_entity.pdbx_description
1 polymer ?
#
loop_
_entity_poly.entity_id
_entity_poly.type
_entity_poly.pdbx_seq_one_letter_code
_entity_poly.pdbx_strand_id
1 'polypeptide(L)' 'MKEKTERKMVPMASYGWNAETQCVEMQLLINEEIYVMPLYEKDIKGMESWFWLKKHNLTK' A
#
# COMPACT_ATOMS: atom_id res chain seq x y z
N MET A 1 0.97 -17.08 37.75
CA MET A 1 0.55 -17.31 36.35
C MET A 1 1.34 -16.33 35.50
N LYS A 2 2.11 -16.78 34.50
CA LYS A 2 2.77 -15.86 33.55
C LYS A 2 1.67 -15.30 32.66
N GLU A 3 1.34 -14.03 32.82
CA GLU A 3 0.51 -13.31 31.86
C GLU A 3 1.15 -13.48 30.49
N LYS A 4 0.47 -14.19 29.59
CA LYS A 4 0.83 -14.21 28.18
C LYS A 4 0.58 -12.79 27.70
N THR A 5 1.64 -12.00 27.53
CA THR A 5 1.55 -10.72 26.83
C THR A 5 1.00 -11.02 25.45
N GLU A 6 -0.30 -10.75 25.24
CA GLU A 6 -0.90 -10.85 23.92
C GLU A 6 -0.09 -9.94 22.99
N ARG A 7 0.55 -10.52 21.97
CA ARG A 7 1.29 -9.73 21.00
C ARG A 7 0.27 -8.84 20.31
N LYS A 8 0.36 -7.53 20.54
CA LYS A 8 -0.45 -6.54 19.83
C LYS A 8 -0.17 -6.69 18.34
N MET A 9 -1.13 -7.23 17.58
CA MET A 9 -1.00 -7.36 16.14
C MET A 9 -0.96 -5.96 15.55
N VAL A 10 0.15 -5.62 14.89
CA VAL A 10 0.33 -4.35 14.20
C VAL A 10 -0.03 -4.58 12.74
N PRO A 11 -0.96 -3.81 12.14
CA PRO A 11 -1.24 -3.93 10.73
C PRO A 11 0.02 -3.58 9.93
N MET A 12 0.41 -4.47 9.02
CA MET A 12 1.50 -4.20 8.09
C MET A 12 0.91 -3.63 6.81
N ALA A 13 1.35 -2.43 6.43
CA ALA A 13 1.01 -1.81 5.15
C ALA A 13 2.20 -1.94 4.19
N SER A 14 1.92 -2.40 2.98
CA SER A 14 2.85 -2.43 1.85
C SER A 14 2.24 -1.68 0.67
N TYR A 15 3.08 -1.06 -0.15
CA TYR A 15 2.67 -0.32 -1.34
C TYR A 15 3.46 -0.82 -2.55
N GLY A 16 2.77 -1.11 -3.65
CA GLY A 16 3.36 -1.50 -4.91
C GLY A 16 2.82 -0.68 -6.07
N TRP A 17 3.65 -0.36 -7.07
CA TRP A 17 3.18 0.22 -8.32
C TRP A 17 2.73 -0.89 -9.27
N ASN A 18 1.48 -0.86 -9.72
CA ASN A 18 0.97 -1.74 -10.76
C ASN A 18 1.04 -1.00 -12.11
N ALA A 19 1.92 -1.48 -13.01
CA ALA A 19 2.12 -0.88 -14.32
C ALA A 19 0.98 -1.18 -15.31
N GLU A 20 0.24 -2.27 -15.13
CA GLU A 20 -0.87 -2.63 -16.03
C GLU A 20 -2.08 -1.72 -15.77
N THR A 21 -2.40 -1.51 -14.48
CA THR A 21 -3.57 -0.71 -14.06
C THR A 21 -3.21 0.75 -13.76
N GLN A 22 -1.91 1.10 -13.78
CA GLN A 22 -1.37 2.43 -13.52
C GLN A 22 -1.85 3.01 -12.17
N CYS A 23 -1.86 2.16 -11.13
CA CYS A 23 -2.27 2.52 -9.77
C CYS A 23 -1.26 2.04 -8.72
N VAL A 24 -1.40 2.56 -7.50
CA VAL A 24 -0.69 2.03 -6.32
C VAL A 24 -1.57 0.98 -5.68
N GLU A 25 -1.05 -0.23 -5.53
CA GLU A 25 -1.68 -1.30 -4.76
C GLU A 25 -1.24 -1.19 -3.30
N MET A 26 -2.18 -0.82 -2.43
CA MET A 26 -1.98 -0.82 -0.99
C MET A 26 -2.41 -2.17 -0.44
N GLN A 27 -1.46 -2.94 0.09
CA GLN A 27 -1.70 -4.21 0.73
C GLN A 27 -1.69 -4.03 2.24
N LEU A 28 -2.76 -4.44 2.91
CA LEU A 28 -2.92 -4.40 4.36
C LEU A 28 -3.02 -5.82 4.90
N LEU A 29 -2.13 -6.18 5.83
CA LEU A 29 -2.23 -7.40 6.62
C LEU A 29 -2.98 -7.11 7.93
N ILE A 30 -4.21 -7.62 8.05
CA ILE A 30 -5.06 -7.46 9.23
C ILE A 30 -5.55 -8.84 9.64
N ASN A 31 -5.28 -9.26 10.89
CA ASN A 31 -5.71 -10.57 11.42
C ASN A 31 -5.35 -11.76 10.50
N GLU A 32 -4.13 -11.77 9.98
CA GLU A 32 -3.63 -12.81 9.03
C GLU A 32 -4.31 -12.81 7.65
N GLU A 33 -5.17 -11.84 7.36
CA GLU A 33 -5.81 -11.65 6.05
C GLU A 33 -5.18 -10.48 5.30
N ILE A 34 -5.02 -10.64 3.97
CA ILE A 34 -4.48 -9.62 3.08
C ILE A 34 -5.63 -8.91 2.36
N TYR A 35 -5.71 -7.61 2.54
CA TYR A 35 -6.63 -6.73 1.83
C TYR A 35 -5.83 -5.89 0.83
N VAL A 36 -6.23 -5.91 -0.45
CA VAL A 36 -5.59 -5.11 -1.51
C VAL A 36 -6.54 -4.01 -1.95
N MET A 37 -6.10 -2.77 -1.85
CA MET A 37 -6.86 -1.60 -2.30
C MET A 37 -6.10 -0.85 -3.39
N PRO A 38 -6.67 -0.68 -4.58
CA PRO A 38 -6.07 0.17 -5.61
C PRO A 38 -6.28 1.65 -5.25
N LEU A 39 -5.20 2.43 -5.33
CA LEU A 39 -5.19 3.87 -5.15
C LEU A 39 -4.77 4.53 -6.48
N TYR A 40 -5.67 5.32 -7.05
CA TYR A 40 -5.42 6.05 -8.28
C TYR A 40 -4.96 7.48 -7.97
N GLU A 41 -4.37 8.13 -8.97
CA GLU A 41 -3.91 9.52 -8.89
C GLU A 41 -5.00 10.48 -8.36
N LYS A 42 -6.25 10.27 -8.80
CA LYS A 42 -7.41 11.08 -8.35
C LYS A 42 -7.72 10.93 -6.85
N ASP A 43 -7.27 9.85 -6.22
CA ASP A 43 -7.59 9.50 -4.83
C ASP A 43 -6.58 10.10 -3.85
N ILE A 44 -5.40 10.53 -4.31
CA ILE A 44 -4.32 11.07 -3.47
C ILE A 44 -3.89 12.45 -3.97
N LYS A 45 -4.32 13.50 -3.26
CA LYS A 45 -3.85 14.86 -3.53
C LYS A 45 -2.36 15.00 -3.19
N GLY A 46 -1.59 15.65 -4.07
CA GLY A 46 -0.18 15.96 -3.85
C GLY A 46 0.79 14.87 -4.31
N MET A 47 0.31 13.79 -4.94
CA MET A 47 1.14 12.73 -5.54
C MET A 47 1.13 12.73 -7.06
N GLU A 48 0.50 13.73 -7.70
CA GLU A 48 0.30 13.80 -9.16
C GLU A 48 1.63 13.66 -9.91
N SER A 49 2.65 14.41 -9.48
CA SER A 49 4.00 14.34 -10.06
C SER A 49 4.65 12.96 -9.91
N TRP A 50 4.44 12.28 -8.78
CA TRP A 50 5.02 10.94 -8.56
C TRP A 50 4.33 9.90 -9.45
N PHE A 51 3.00 9.95 -9.55
CA PHE A 51 2.25 9.10 -10.49
C PHE A 51 2.78 9.33 -11.89
N TRP A 52 2.87 10.59 -12.36
CA TRP A 52 3.41 10.93 -13.67
C TRP A 52 4.81 10.32 -13.92
N LEU A 53 5.72 10.48 -12.96
CA LEU A 53 7.07 9.88 -13.04
C LEU A 53 7.04 8.35 -13.17
N LYS A 54 6.16 7.66 -12.42
CA LYS A 54 5.99 6.21 -12.51
C LYS A 54 5.35 5.76 -13.82
N LYS A 55 4.32 6.47 -14.33
CA LYS A 55 3.67 6.18 -15.63
C LYS A 55 4.67 6.23 -16.78
N HIS A 56 5.61 7.17 -16.72
CA HIS A 56 6.65 7.35 -17.73
C HIS A 56 7.97 6.61 -17.44
N ASN A 57 8.00 5.75 -16.40
CA ASN A 57 9.20 5.00 -15.97
C ASN A 57 10.43 5.89 -15.72
N LEU A 58 10.22 7.13 -15.27
CA LEU A 58 11.27 8.13 -15.04
C LEU A 58 11.92 7.99 -13.64
N THR A 59 11.40 7.10 -12.80
CA THR A 59 11.93 6.81 -11.46
C THR A 59 11.92 5.31 -11.19
N LYS A 60 13.06 4.76 -10.76
CA LYS A 60 13.17 3.37 -10.31
C LYS A 60 12.36 3.13 -9.03
#